data_AF-A0A843HCA5-F1
#
_entry.id   AF-A0A843HCA5-F1
#
_cell.length_a   1.000
_cell.length_b   1.000
_cell.length_c   1.000
_cell.angle_alpha   90.00
_cell.angle_beta   90.00
_cell.angle_gamma   90.00
#
_symmetry.space_group_name_H-M   'P 1'
#
loop_
_entity.id
_entity.type
_entity.pdbx_description
1 polymer ?
#
loop_
_entity_poly.entity_id
_entity_poly.type
_entity_poly.pdbx_seq_one_letter_code
_entity_poly.pdbx_strand_id
1 'polypeptide(L)'
;KDVQVGNTDSERILHQIVDCVDNSQKDGILDDDRLCKLINDIICRLSKDNKLNLIVSNGQITFIHSNCRKSLYYLDKNDRIIVSTLALTDEDWIEVDLNTVYAIKDAKIIYKGPAHDNEYVITEDDVDFILNHLGDEAMNKLLASYGSIENIKRQLSKTYK
;
A
#
# COMPACT_ATOMS: atom_id res chain seq x y z
N LYS A 1 -5.91 22.34 -11.87
CA LYS A 1 -5.92 21.95 -10.44
C LYS A 1 -7.16 21.12 -10.26
N ASP A 2 -6.96 19.82 -10.08
CA ASP A 2 -8.07 18.95 -9.73
C ASP A 2 -8.55 19.30 -8.33
N VAL A 3 -9.87 19.38 -8.17
CA VAL A 3 -10.51 19.77 -6.92
C VAL A 3 -10.83 18.47 -6.19
N GLN A 4 -10.43 18.37 -4.92
CA GLN A 4 -10.86 17.28 -4.05
C GLN A 4 -12.40 17.28 -3.97
N VAL A 5 -13.04 16.23 -4.47
CA VAL A 5 -14.51 16.08 -4.46
C VAL A 5 -14.95 15.23 -3.28
N GLY A 6 -14.20 14.18 -2.95
CA GLY A 6 -14.44 13.35 -1.77
C GLY A 6 -13.69 13.85 -0.54
N ASN A 7 -13.92 13.21 0.60
CA ASN A 7 -13.34 13.63 1.89
C ASN A 7 -12.24 12.68 2.40
N THR A 8 -11.72 11.80 1.52
CA THR A 8 -10.74 10.77 1.92
C THR A 8 -9.31 11.28 1.84
N ASP A 9 -8.46 10.86 2.78
CA ASP A 9 -7.03 11.16 2.74
C ASP A 9 -6.33 10.48 1.55
N SER A 10 -6.83 9.31 1.13
CA SER A 10 -6.36 8.61 -0.07
C SER A 10 -6.52 9.44 -1.35
N GLU A 11 -7.61 10.19 -1.49
CA GLU A 11 -7.81 11.08 -2.64
C GLU A 11 -6.82 12.25 -2.60
N ARG A 12 -6.56 12.82 -1.42
CA ARG A 12 -5.57 13.88 -1.25
C ARG A 12 -4.15 13.40 -1.58
N ILE A 13 -3.80 12.18 -1.17
CA ILE A 13 -2.53 11.52 -1.53
C ILE A 13 -2.43 11.37 -3.05
N LEU A 14 -3.50 10.91 -3.72
CA LEU A 14 -3.51 10.77 -5.17
C LEU A 14 -3.30 12.11 -5.88
N HIS A 15 -4.06 13.15 -5.48
CA HIS A 15 -3.89 14.51 -6.02
C HIS A 15 -2.47 15.02 -5.84
N GLN A 16 -1.87 14.79 -4.67
CA GLN A 16 -0.50 15.21 -4.42
C GLN A 16 0.52 14.48 -5.31
N ILE A 17 0.32 13.19 -5.59
CA ILE A 17 1.15 12.44 -6.54
C ILE A 17 1.02 13.05 -7.94
N VAL A 18 -0.21 13.26 -8.42
CA VAL A 18 -0.48 13.85 -9.74
C VAL A 18 0.14 15.23 -9.87
N ASP A 19 -0.08 16.12 -8.89
CA ASP A 19 0.51 17.46 -8.89
C ASP A 19 2.05 17.43 -8.95
N CYS A 20 2.70 16.49 -8.24
CA CYS A 20 4.16 16.37 -8.29
C CYS A 20 4.66 15.90 -9.67
N VAL A 21 3.94 14.95 -10.30
CA VAL A 21 4.26 14.47 -11.65
C VAL A 21 4.08 15.59 -12.68
N ASP A 22 2.93 16.26 -12.67
CA ASP A 22 2.60 17.36 -13.58
C ASP A 22 3.61 18.51 -13.48
N ASN A 23 4.03 18.86 -12.25
CA ASN A 23 5.03 19.90 -12.04
C ASN A 23 6.40 19.46 -12.58
N SER A 24 6.80 18.20 -12.39
CA SER A 24 8.07 17.69 -12.91
C SER A 24 8.10 17.61 -14.44
N GLN A 25 6.94 17.39 -15.08
CA GLN A 25 6.82 17.40 -16.54
C GLN A 25 6.96 18.79 -17.17
N LYS A 26 6.74 19.88 -16.39
CA LYS A 26 6.99 21.25 -16.88
C LYS A 26 8.48 21.51 -17.10
N ASP A 27 9.34 20.82 -16.36
CA ASP A 27 10.80 20.96 -16.42
C ASP A 27 11.43 20.05 -17.50
N GLY A 28 10.64 19.22 -18.18
CA GLY A 28 11.07 18.39 -19.30
C GLY A 28 10.32 17.06 -19.42
N ILE A 29 10.68 16.26 -20.43
CA ILE A 29 10.12 14.92 -20.62
C ILE A 29 10.55 14.04 -19.44
N LEU A 30 9.56 13.38 -18.83
CA LEU A 30 9.74 12.47 -17.72
C LEU A 30 9.83 11.05 -18.29
N ASP A 31 11.04 10.53 -18.45
CA ASP A 31 11.25 9.13 -18.81
C ASP A 31 10.92 8.17 -17.65
N ASP A 32 10.88 6.86 -17.94
CA ASP A 32 10.50 5.84 -16.96
C ASP A 32 11.39 5.86 -15.70
N ASP A 33 12.71 6.07 -15.84
CA ASP A 33 13.65 6.10 -14.71
C ASP A 33 13.41 7.32 -13.81
N ARG A 34 13.23 8.50 -14.42
CA ARG A 34 12.87 9.73 -13.70
C ARG A 34 11.52 9.60 -13.02
N LEU A 35 10.53 8.99 -13.67
CA LEU A 35 9.22 8.73 -13.08
C LEU A 35 9.34 7.83 -11.84
N CYS A 36 10.09 6.73 -11.96
CA CYS A 36 10.27 5.79 -10.86
C CYS A 36 10.93 6.45 -9.64
N LYS A 37 11.98 7.26 -9.86
CA LYS A 37 12.65 8.02 -8.79
C LYS A 37 11.73 9.04 -8.16
N LEU A 38 10.99 9.80 -8.97
CA LEU A 38 10.04 10.79 -8.47
C LEU A 38 8.95 10.14 -7.61
N ILE A 39 8.33 9.06 -8.08
CA ILE A 39 7.30 8.32 -7.34
C ILE A 39 7.87 7.75 -6.04
N ASN A 40 9.07 7.18 -6.08
CA ASN A 40 9.77 6.70 -4.89
C ASN A 40 9.93 7.80 -3.83
N ASP A 41 10.38 8.98 -4.23
CA ASP A 41 10.60 10.11 -3.33
C ASP A 41 9.28 10.66 -2.76
N ILE A 42 8.23 10.71 -3.58
CA ILE A 42 6.89 11.11 -3.12
C ILE A 42 6.37 10.12 -2.08
N ILE A 43 6.40 8.81 -2.38
CA ILE A 43 5.92 7.77 -1.46
C ILE A 43 6.72 7.75 -0.16
N CYS A 44 8.05 7.88 -0.23
CA CYS A 44 8.90 7.99 0.96
C CYS A 44 8.48 9.17 1.84
N ARG A 45 8.20 10.35 1.26
CA ARG A 45 7.73 11.51 2.02
C ARG A 45 6.32 11.29 2.61
N LEU A 46 5.40 10.70 1.86
CA LEU A 46 4.00 10.52 2.28
C LEU A 46 3.82 9.40 3.31
N SER A 47 4.69 8.39 3.29
CA SER A 47 4.67 7.28 4.25
C SER A 47 5.13 7.67 5.65
N LYS A 48 5.77 8.83 5.82
CA LYS A 48 6.19 9.29 7.13
C LYS A 48 4.98 9.48 8.03
N ASP A 49 5.00 8.80 9.18
CA ASP A 49 3.96 8.80 10.21
C ASP A 49 2.56 8.34 9.71
N ASN A 50 2.48 7.69 8.55
CA ASN A 50 1.22 7.25 7.94
C ASN A 50 1.31 5.82 7.42
N LYS A 51 0.23 5.04 7.58
CA LYS A 51 0.07 3.79 6.84
C LYS A 51 -0.15 4.12 5.37
N LEU A 52 0.77 3.70 4.51
CA LEU A 52 0.71 3.91 3.08
C LEU A 52 0.97 2.58 2.38
N ASN A 53 -0.13 1.92 2.02
CA ASN A 53 -0.13 0.84 1.05
C ASN A 53 -0.77 1.36 -0.23
N LEU A 54 -0.11 1.14 -1.36
CA LEU A 54 -0.52 1.81 -2.58
C LEU A 54 -0.34 0.89 -3.79
N ILE A 55 -1.35 0.87 -4.65
CA ILE A 55 -1.31 0.36 -6.01
C ILE A 55 -1.80 1.51 -6.88
N VAL A 56 -0.93 2.10 -7.70
CA VAL A 56 -1.30 3.19 -8.62
C VAL A 56 -0.78 2.88 -10.00
N SER A 57 -1.55 3.23 -11.03
CA SER A 57 -1.16 3.02 -12.41
C SER A 57 -1.44 4.26 -13.24
N ASN A 58 -0.54 4.57 -14.16
CA ASN A 58 -0.77 5.56 -15.21
C ASN A 58 -1.21 4.91 -16.54
N GLY A 59 -1.55 3.61 -16.52
CA GLY A 59 -1.93 2.82 -17.69
C GLY A 59 -0.74 2.19 -18.44
N GLN A 60 0.50 2.59 -18.15
CA GLN A 60 1.72 1.99 -18.72
C GLN A 60 2.57 1.31 -17.65
N ILE A 61 2.76 1.99 -16.52
CA ILE A 61 3.53 1.53 -15.37
C ILE A 61 2.60 1.48 -14.17
N THR A 62 2.64 0.36 -13.45
CA THR A 62 1.95 0.20 -12.17
C THR A 62 2.97 0.24 -11.05
N PHE A 63 2.80 1.17 -10.12
CA PHE A 63 3.62 1.28 -8.93
C PHE A 63 2.91 0.60 -7.76
N ILE A 64 3.67 -0.21 -7.02
CA ILE A 64 3.18 -0.85 -5.80
C ILE A 64 4.14 -0.55 -4.66
N HIS A 65 3.57 -0.38 -3.46
CA HIS A 65 4.32 -0.08 -2.25
C HIS A 65 3.53 -0.53 -1.02
N SER A 66 4.26 -0.97 -0.01
CA SER A 66 3.72 -1.23 1.31
C SER A 66 4.72 -0.82 2.38
N ASN A 67 4.24 -0.11 3.41
CA ASN A 67 5.00 0.14 4.63
C ASN A 67 4.45 -0.57 5.87
N CYS A 68 3.55 -1.54 5.68
CA CYS A 68 2.97 -2.33 6.76
C CYS A 68 3.20 -3.81 6.47
N ARG A 69 3.73 -4.56 7.43
CA ARG A 69 3.96 -6.01 7.25
C ARG A 69 2.66 -6.74 6.92
N LYS A 70 2.81 -7.81 6.13
CA LYS A 70 1.76 -8.78 5.77
C LYS A 70 0.52 -8.14 5.14
N SER A 71 0.72 -7.07 4.38
CA SER A 71 -0.40 -6.24 3.91
C SER A 71 -0.47 -6.04 2.40
N LEU A 72 0.55 -6.48 1.66
CA LEU A 72 0.54 -6.48 0.20
C LEU A 72 1.44 -7.61 -0.34
N TYR A 73 0.92 -8.32 -1.33
CA TYR A 73 1.57 -9.46 -1.96
C TYR A 73 1.44 -9.34 -3.48
N TYR A 74 2.37 -9.98 -4.19
CA TYR A 74 2.26 -10.17 -5.61
C TYR A 74 2.54 -11.62 -6.00
N LEU A 75 1.90 -12.07 -7.07
CA LEU A 75 2.13 -13.36 -7.70
C LEU A 75 2.71 -13.10 -9.09
N ASP A 76 3.95 -13.54 -9.29
CA ASP A 76 4.65 -13.43 -10.56
C ASP A 76 4.33 -14.65 -11.43
N LYS A 77 3.77 -14.40 -12.62
CA LYS A 77 3.50 -15.42 -13.65
C LYS A 77 4.21 -14.99 -14.93
N ASN A 78 4.49 -15.97 -15.78
CA ASN A 78 5.25 -15.76 -17.04
C ASN A 78 4.75 -14.59 -17.91
N ASP A 79 3.46 -14.28 -17.88
CA ASP A 79 2.81 -13.27 -18.72
C ASP A 79 2.11 -12.13 -17.95
N ARG A 80 2.13 -12.14 -16.61
CA ARG A 80 1.45 -11.14 -15.76
C ARG A 80 1.95 -11.16 -14.33
N ILE A 81 1.83 -10.00 -13.69
CA ILE A 81 1.99 -9.87 -12.23
C ILE A 81 0.61 -9.54 -11.65
N ILE A 82 0.18 -10.32 -10.66
CA ILE A 82 -1.08 -10.09 -9.93
C ILE A 82 -0.72 -9.52 -8.57
N VAL A 83 -1.37 -8.45 -8.13
CA VAL A 83 -1.10 -7.80 -6.84
C VAL A 83 -2.37 -7.80 -6.00
N SER A 84 -2.25 -8.15 -4.72
CA SER A 84 -3.39 -8.27 -3.80
C SER A 84 -2.94 -8.04 -2.36
N THR A 85 -3.86 -7.57 -1.51
CA THR A 85 -3.61 -7.45 -0.06
C THR A 85 -3.57 -8.79 0.65
N LEU A 86 -4.03 -9.86 0.00
CA LEU A 86 -4.04 -11.24 0.48
C LEU A 86 -3.61 -12.20 -0.63
N ALA A 87 -2.95 -13.30 -0.28
CA ALA A 87 -2.80 -14.43 -1.17
C ALA A 87 -4.19 -15.00 -1.52
N LEU A 88 -4.56 -14.95 -2.79
CA LEU A 88 -5.91 -15.35 -3.25
C LEU A 88 -6.00 -16.83 -3.62
N THR A 89 -4.84 -17.50 -3.71
CA THR A 89 -4.68 -18.91 -4.09
C THR A 89 -3.56 -19.52 -3.26
N ASP A 90 -3.46 -20.86 -3.28
CA ASP A 90 -2.35 -21.60 -2.65
C ASP A 90 -1.05 -21.58 -3.49
N GLU A 91 -0.95 -20.68 -4.46
CA GLU A 91 0.27 -20.45 -5.24
C GLU A 91 1.31 -19.67 -4.41
N ASP A 92 2.53 -19.56 -4.93
CA ASP A 92 3.65 -18.88 -4.26
C ASP A 92 3.52 -17.35 -4.35
N TRP A 93 2.60 -16.78 -3.58
CA TRP A 93 2.48 -15.34 -3.41
C TRP A 93 3.67 -14.79 -2.62
N ILE A 94 4.32 -13.77 -3.16
CA ILE A 94 5.48 -13.11 -2.58
C ILE A 94 5.02 -11.83 -1.89
N GLU A 95 5.38 -11.64 -0.61
CA GLU A 95 5.13 -10.37 0.08
C GLU A 95 5.94 -9.26 -0.59
N VAL A 96 5.32 -8.10 -0.82
CA VAL A 96 6.04 -6.92 -1.33
C VAL A 96 7.05 -6.49 -0.28
N ASP A 97 8.30 -6.28 -0.69
CA ASP A 97 9.36 -5.83 0.21
C ASP A 97 8.93 -4.57 0.96
N LEU A 98 9.00 -4.65 2.29
CA LEU A 98 8.59 -3.57 3.17
C LEU A 98 9.33 -2.28 2.83
N ASN A 99 8.61 -1.17 2.89
CA ASN A 99 9.12 0.18 2.66
C ASN A 99 9.77 0.39 1.28
N THR A 100 9.42 -0.44 0.31
CA THR A 100 10.05 -0.44 -1.00
C THR A 100 9.02 -0.23 -2.10
N VAL A 101 9.33 0.68 -3.04
CA VAL A 101 8.49 0.94 -4.22
C VAL A 101 8.93 0.05 -5.37
N TYR A 102 8.00 -0.69 -5.95
CA TYR A 102 8.23 -1.45 -7.19
C TYR A 102 7.48 -0.79 -8.33
N ALA A 103 8.09 -0.76 -9.51
CA ALA A 103 7.42 -0.35 -10.74
C ALA A 103 7.32 -1.54 -11.71
N ILE A 104 6.11 -1.80 -12.19
CA ILE A 104 5.77 -2.94 -13.04
C ILE A 104 5.35 -2.41 -14.41
N LYS A 105 5.99 -2.94 -15.47
CA LYS A 105 5.68 -2.64 -16.87
C LYS A 105 5.81 -3.93 -17.69
N ASP A 106 4.86 -4.18 -18.57
CA ASP A 106 4.87 -5.36 -19.45
C ASP A 106 5.13 -6.69 -18.71
N ALA A 107 4.40 -6.89 -17.61
CA ALA A 107 4.52 -8.06 -16.72
C ALA A 107 5.90 -8.26 -16.08
N LYS A 108 6.72 -7.21 -15.97
CA LYS A 108 8.04 -7.27 -15.34
C LYS A 108 8.21 -6.15 -14.33
N ILE A 109 8.89 -6.44 -13.24
CA ILE A 109 9.40 -5.43 -12.32
C ILE A 109 10.59 -4.74 -13.01
N ILE A 110 10.39 -3.49 -13.44
CA ILE A 110 11.40 -2.68 -14.14
C ILE A 110 12.18 -1.78 -13.18
N TYR A 111 11.68 -1.59 -11.96
CA TYR A 111 12.31 -0.78 -10.93
C TYR A 111 12.00 -1.33 -9.55
N LYS A 112 13.03 -1.33 -8.71
CA LYS A 112 12.95 -1.57 -7.26
C LYS A 112 13.68 -0.42 -6.57
N GLY A 113 12.93 0.38 -5.82
CA GLY A 113 13.47 1.52 -5.11
C GLY A 113 14.36 1.12 -3.92
N PRO A 114 15.11 2.08 -3.35
CA PRO A 114 15.71 1.89 -2.05
C PRO A 114 14.61 1.78 -0.98
N ALA A 115 14.80 0.88 -0.01
CA ALA A 115 13.92 0.82 1.15
C ALA A 115 14.07 2.08 2.01
N HIS A 116 12.96 2.61 2.52
CA HIS A 116 12.95 3.69 3.50
C HIS A 116 12.68 3.16 4.93
N ASP A 117 12.76 4.03 5.94
CA ASP A 117 12.63 3.62 7.35
C ASP A 117 11.22 3.83 7.94
N ASN A 118 10.28 4.36 7.15
CA ASN A 118 8.91 4.68 7.60
C ASN A 118 7.98 3.45 7.70
N GLU A 119 8.38 2.41 8.42
CA GLU A 119 7.50 1.28 8.74
C GLU A 119 6.31 1.76 9.59
N TYR A 120 5.10 1.41 9.16
CA TYR A 120 3.88 1.59 9.95
C TYR A 120 3.59 0.31 10.74
N VAL A 121 3.70 0.42 12.06
CA VAL A 121 3.43 -0.66 13.01
C VAL A 121 2.03 -0.46 13.59
N ILE A 122 1.18 -1.48 13.45
CA ILE A 122 -0.16 -1.48 14.04
C ILE A 122 -0.01 -1.69 15.55
N THR A 123 -0.46 -0.70 16.33
CA THR A 123 -0.44 -0.71 17.79
C THR A 123 -1.71 -1.34 18.36
N GLU A 124 -1.72 -1.61 19.67
CA GLU A 124 -2.94 -2.04 20.37
C GLU A 124 -4.02 -0.96 20.32
N ASP A 125 -3.66 0.31 20.39
CA ASP A 125 -4.59 1.43 20.28
C ASP A 125 -5.24 1.49 18.90
N ASP A 126 -4.49 1.21 17.82
CA ASP A 126 -5.04 1.12 16.47
C ASP A 126 -6.05 -0.03 16.36
N VAL A 127 -5.74 -1.19 16.96
CA VAL A 127 -6.67 -2.33 17.00
C VAL A 127 -7.94 -1.95 17.76
N ASP A 128 -7.81 -1.32 18.93
CA ASP A 128 -8.93 -0.90 19.74
C ASP A 128 -9.81 0.12 19.03
N PHE A 129 -9.18 1.09 18.36
CA PHE A 129 -9.88 2.04 17.53
C PHE A 129 -10.68 1.33 16.42
N ILE A 130 -10.05 0.42 15.67
CA ILE A 130 -10.72 -0.34 14.60
C ILE A 130 -11.92 -1.10 15.18
N LEU A 131 -11.71 -1.86 16.25
CA LEU A 131 -12.77 -2.68 16.87
C LEU A 131 -13.95 -1.82 17.34
N ASN A 132 -13.69 -0.65 17.92
CA ASN A 132 -14.74 0.26 18.40
C ASN A 132 -15.54 0.93 17.27
N HIS A 133 -15.01 0.95 16.04
CA HIS A 133 -15.64 1.59 14.88
C HIS A 133 -16.10 0.59 13.81
N LEU A 134 -15.92 -0.71 14.04
CA LEU A 134 -16.49 -1.74 13.17
C LEU A 134 -18.01 -1.76 13.29
N GLY A 135 -18.69 -1.90 12.15
CA GLY A 135 -20.12 -2.17 12.16
C GLY A 135 -20.44 -3.53 12.79
N ASP A 136 -21.65 -3.65 13.35
CA ASP A 136 -22.10 -4.84 14.09
C ASP A 136 -21.91 -6.15 13.32
N GLU A 137 -22.15 -6.15 12.01
CA GLU A 137 -21.99 -7.33 11.17
C GLU A 137 -20.52 -7.82 11.13
N ALA A 138 -19.58 -6.89 10.95
CA ALA A 138 -18.16 -7.21 10.90
C ALA A 138 -17.64 -7.65 12.27
N MET A 139 -18.09 -6.99 13.35
CA MET A 139 -17.78 -7.38 14.72
C MET A 139 -18.28 -8.80 15.03
N ASN A 140 -19.52 -9.12 14.67
CA ASN A 140 -20.09 -10.45 14.89
C ASN A 140 -19.35 -11.55 14.13
N LYS A 141 -18.90 -11.29 12.89
CA LYS A 141 -18.07 -12.23 12.13
C LYS A 141 -16.72 -12.47 12.81
N LEU A 142 -16.08 -11.43 13.32
CA LEU A 142 -14.83 -11.57 14.08
C LEU A 142 -15.05 -12.35 15.38
N LEU A 143 -16.10 -12.04 16.14
CA LEU A 143 -16.43 -12.76 17.37
C LEU A 143 -16.76 -14.23 17.10
N ALA A 144 -17.48 -14.56 16.02
CA ALA A 144 -17.74 -15.93 15.63
C ALA A 144 -16.44 -16.70 15.30
N SER A 145 -15.44 -16.01 14.75
CA SER A 145 -14.16 -16.63 14.35
C SER A 145 -13.18 -16.77 15.50
N TYR A 146 -13.15 -15.81 16.43
CA TYR A 146 -12.12 -15.69 17.46
C TYR A 146 -12.65 -15.87 18.90
N GLY A 147 -13.97 -15.94 19.08
CA GLY A 147 -14.67 -16.20 20.34
C GLY A 147 -14.74 -15.02 21.31
N SER A 148 -13.74 -14.13 21.34
CA SER A 148 -13.73 -12.96 22.21
C SER A 148 -12.88 -11.83 21.65
N ILE A 149 -13.16 -10.59 22.09
CA ILE A 149 -12.35 -9.41 21.77
C ILE A 149 -10.88 -9.60 22.21
N GLU A 150 -10.65 -10.16 23.40
CA GLU A 150 -9.31 -10.45 23.91
C GLU A 150 -8.52 -11.36 22.96
N ASN A 151 -9.17 -12.38 22.40
CA ASN A 151 -8.56 -13.28 21.43
C ASN A 151 -8.27 -12.60 20.10
N ILE A 152 -9.15 -11.70 19.63
CA ILE A 152 -8.94 -10.89 18.43
C ILE A 152 -7.70 -10.01 18.61
N LYS A 153 -7.62 -9.24 19.71
CA LYS A 153 -6.47 -8.39 20.03
C LYS A 153 -5.17 -9.19 20.09
N ARG A 154 -5.19 -10.36 20.74
CA ARG A 154 -4.03 -11.25 20.85
C ARG A 154 -3.57 -11.81 19.50
N GLN A 155 -4.48 -12.06 18.56
CA GLN A 155 -4.12 -12.56 17.22
C GLN A 155 -3.60 -11.43 16.32
N LEU A 156 -4.21 -10.25 16.36
CA LEU A 156 -3.75 -9.10 15.61
C LEU A 156 -2.36 -8.65 16.07
N SER A 157 -2.14 -8.54 17.39
CA SER A 157 -0.83 -8.20 17.97
C SER A 157 0.28 -9.23 17.68
N LYS A 158 -0.06 -10.50 17.46
CA LYS A 158 0.90 -11.54 17.02
C LYS A 158 1.17 -11.52 15.52
N THR A 159 0.19 -11.08 14.72
CA THR A 159 0.34 -11.01 13.26
C THR A 159 1.32 -9.92 12.85
N TYR A 160 1.40 -8.83 13.62
CA TYR A 160 2.25 -7.66 13.33
C TYR A 160 3.52 -7.56 14.21
N LYS A 161 3.83 -8.58 15.01
CA LYS A 161 5.15 -8.78 15.66
C LYS A 161 5.99 -9.73 14.82
#